data_AF-A0A3A8GGJ2-F1
#
_entry.id   AF-A0A3A8GGJ2-F1
#
_cell.length_a   1.000
_cell.length_b   1.000
_cell.length_c   1.000
_cell.angle_alpha   90.00
_cell.angle_beta   90.00
_cell.angle_gamma   90.00
#
_symmetry.space_group_name_H-M   'P 1'
#
loop_
_entity.id
_entity.type
_entity.pdbx_description
1 polymer ?
#
loop_
_entity_poly.entity_id
_entity_poly.type
_entity_poly.pdbx_seq_one_letter_code
_entity_poly.pdbx_strand_id
1 'polypeptide(L)'
;MCSPARLGLDGQPLSGFDTRLSPDKTRTTAKVGAPQSTQQTANAVVVNHWGAPITNVTLRHRYSNNPEYQQQDNWASLAENATSSSFQVIFWTGAIGHDYWWIQFEDANGKIWQNKQNFYCTLSSPDAGNTLYFFVNGSAEELQCQFVSTQCDVSLYES
;
A
#
# COMPACT_ATOMS: atom_id res chain seq x y z
N MET A 1 -53.27 20.87 -8.22
CA MET A 1 -53.27 19.60 -8.99
C MET A 1 -51.90 19.49 -9.66
N CYS A 2 -51.02 18.62 -9.16
CA CYS A 2 -49.65 18.50 -9.69
C CYS A 2 -49.63 17.58 -10.92
N SER A 3 -49.05 18.04 -12.03
CA SER A 3 -48.84 17.23 -13.24
C SER A 3 -47.93 16.04 -12.91
N PRO A 4 -48.24 14.82 -13.40
CA PRO A 4 -47.35 13.68 -13.22
C PRO A 4 -46.07 13.91 -14.04
N ALA A 5 -44.92 13.76 -13.40
CA ALA A 5 -43.63 13.78 -14.07
C ALA A 5 -43.61 12.68 -15.15
N ARG A 6 -43.35 13.06 -16.41
CA ARG A 6 -43.15 12.07 -17.47
C ARG A 6 -41.82 11.37 -17.21
N LEU A 7 -41.90 10.08 -16.93
CA LEU A 7 -40.75 9.20 -16.77
C LEU A 7 -40.24 8.77 -18.15
N GLY A 8 -38.92 8.66 -18.28
CA GLY A 8 -38.27 8.05 -19.44
C GLY A 8 -38.49 6.54 -19.51
N LEU A 9 -38.00 5.90 -20.58
CA LEU A 9 -38.03 4.44 -20.75
C LEU A 9 -37.23 3.68 -19.67
N ASP A 10 -36.41 4.39 -18.90
CA ASP A 10 -35.62 3.94 -17.77
C ASP A 10 -36.29 4.21 -16.40
N GLY A 11 -37.52 4.76 -16.39
CA GLY A 11 -38.27 5.05 -15.18
C GLY A 11 -37.79 6.27 -14.39
N GLN A 12 -36.90 7.10 -14.94
CA GLN A 12 -36.41 8.33 -14.30
C GLN A 12 -37.15 9.58 -14.81
N PRO A 13 -37.29 10.65 -14.00
CA PRO A 13 -37.92 11.90 -14.43
C PRO A 13 -37.12 12.57 -15.56
N LEU A 14 -37.77 12.84 -16.69
CA LEU A 14 -37.13 13.54 -17.81
C LEU A 14 -36.71 14.94 -17.39
N SER A 15 -35.44 15.28 -17.63
CA SER A 15 -34.93 16.62 -17.38
C SER A 15 -35.39 17.56 -18.50
N GLY A 16 -35.44 18.88 -18.24
CA GLY A 16 -35.82 19.88 -19.25
C GLY A 16 -34.89 19.97 -20.47
N PHE A 17 -33.82 19.18 -20.51
CA PHE A 17 -32.93 19.03 -21.66
C PHE A 17 -33.35 17.90 -22.62
N ASP A 18 -34.17 16.94 -22.18
CA ASP A 18 -34.57 15.77 -22.99
C ASP A 18 -35.78 16.05 -23.91
N THR A 19 -36.39 17.23 -23.81
CA THR A 19 -37.58 17.63 -24.60
C THR A 19 -37.25 18.44 -25.85
N ARG A 20 -35.97 18.65 -26.18
CA ARG A 20 -35.58 19.36 -27.40
C ARG A 20 -35.65 18.43 -28.61
N LEU A 21 -36.20 18.93 -29.73
CA LEU A 21 -36.54 18.23 -30.98
C LEU A 21 -35.38 17.54 -31.73
N SER A 22 -34.20 17.46 -31.13
CA SER A 22 -33.04 16.71 -31.60
C SER A 22 -32.37 16.05 -30.40
N PRO A 23 -32.73 14.79 -30.04
CA PRO A 23 -31.98 14.06 -29.04
C PRO A 23 -30.54 13.88 -29.54
N ASP A 24 -29.60 14.39 -28.76
CA ASP A 24 -28.18 14.20 -29.03
C ASP A 24 -27.85 12.70 -28.95
N LYS A 25 -27.60 12.09 -30.12
CA LYS A 25 -27.25 10.67 -30.25
C LYS A 25 -25.84 10.35 -29.71
N THR A 26 -25.11 11.33 -29.20
CA THR A 26 -23.78 11.14 -28.59
C THR A 26 -23.80 11.13 -27.07
N ARG A 27 -24.99 11.06 -26.43
CA ARG A 27 -25.10 10.78 -24.99
C ARG A 27 -24.76 9.31 -24.67
N THR A 28 -23.50 8.97 -24.87
CA THR A 28 -22.80 7.89 -24.17
C THR A 28 -21.61 8.50 -23.45
N THR A 29 -21.85 9.47 -22.58
CA THR A 29 -20.89 9.74 -21.51
C THR A 29 -21.36 8.96 -20.30
N ALA A 30 -21.00 7.67 -20.31
CA ALA A 30 -20.71 6.97 -19.08
C ALA A 30 -19.96 7.96 -18.18
N LYS A 31 -20.49 8.18 -16.97
CA LYS A 31 -19.75 8.85 -15.90
C LYS A 31 -18.38 8.18 -15.87
N VAL A 32 -17.35 8.90 -16.35
CA VAL A 32 -15.98 8.41 -16.44
C VAL A 32 -15.69 7.79 -15.08
N GLY A 33 -15.61 6.45 -15.07
CA GLY A 33 -15.61 5.68 -13.85
C GLY A 33 -14.49 6.23 -12.98
N ALA A 34 -14.81 6.64 -11.75
CA ALA A 34 -13.76 6.83 -10.76
C ALA A 34 -12.89 5.57 -10.83
N PRO A 35 -11.55 5.70 -10.86
CA PRO A 35 -10.71 4.53 -11.01
C PRO A 35 -11.06 3.57 -9.88
N GLN A 36 -11.54 2.38 -10.26
CA GLN A 36 -11.95 1.37 -9.29
C GLN A 36 -10.67 0.89 -8.61
N SER A 37 -10.58 1.12 -7.30
CA SER A 37 -9.49 0.56 -6.52
C SER A 37 -9.68 -0.95 -6.42
N THR A 38 -8.59 -1.70 -6.59
CA THR A 38 -8.60 -3.16 -6.43
C THR A 38 -7.73 -3.51 -5.23
N GLN A 39 -8.32 -4.19 -4.24
CA GLN A 39 -7.56 -4.71 -3.10
C GLN A 39 -6.69 -5.88 -3.57
N GLN A 40 -5.45 -5.91 -3.11
CA GLN A 40 -4.43 -6.90 -3.40
C GLN A 40 -3.74 -7.33 -2.11
N THR A 41 -3.00 -8.43 -2.17
CA THR A 41 -2.18 -8.92 -1.04
C THR A 41 -0.79 -9.29 -1.51
N ALA A 42 0.20 -9.12 -0.65
CA ALA A 42 1.58 -9.59 -0.85
C ALA A 42 2.14 -10.15 0.47
N ASN A 43 3.21 -10.93 0.40
CA ASN A 43 3.87 -11.46 1.58
C ASN A 43 5.16 -10.70 1.82
N ALA A 44 5.33 -10.08 2.98
CA ALA A 44 6.53 -9.34 3.32
C ALA A 44 7.44 -10.16 4.25
N VAL A 45 8.75 -10.09 3.99
CA VAL A 45 9.79 -10.75 4.78
C VAL A 45 10.92 -9.77 5.07
N VAL A 46 11.50 -9.88 6.27
CA VAL A 46 12.70 -9.14 6.66
C VAL A 46 13.90 -10.05 6.48
N VAL A 47 14.95 -9.54 5.84
CA VAL A 47 16.24 -10.21 5.67
C VAL A 47 17.28 -9.44 6.47
N ASN A 48 17.91 -10.12 7.43
CA ASN A 48 18.91 -9.49 8.27
C ASN A 48 20.29 -9.52 7.59
N HIS A 49 20.73 -8.37 7.05
CA HIS A 49 22.10 -8.13 6.59
C HIS A 49 22.78 -7.05 7.45
N TRP A 50 22.46 -7.01 8.74
CA TRP A 50 23.01 -6.01 9.67
C TRP A 50 24.50 -6.24 9.95
N GLY A 51 25.01 -7.46 9.71
CA GLY A 51 26.35 -7.88 10.10
C GLY A 51 26.43 -8.47 11.51
N ALA A 52 25.29 -8.64 12.17
CA ALA A 52 25.12 -9.32 13.45
C ALA A 52 23.66 -9.77 13.62
N PRO A 53 23.34 -10.65 14.59
CA PRO A 53 21.96 -10.92 14.97
C PRO A 53 21.25 -9.64 15.43
N ILE A 54 19.96 -9.52 15.09
CA ILE A 54 19.08 -8.44 15.54
C ILE A 54 17.90 -9.04 16.32
N THR A 55 17.37 -8.27 17.26
CA THR A 55 16.25 -8.66 18.13
C THR A 55 15.11 -7.64 18.03
N ASN A 56 13.95 -7.98 18.59
CA ASN A 56 12.80 -7.08 18.70
C ASN A 56 12.39 -6.44 17.35
N VAL A 57 12.49 -7.24 16.28
CA VAL A 57 12.26 -6.76 14.91
C VAL A 57 10.77 -6.57 14.70
N THR A 58 10.37 -5.39 14.29
CA THR A 58 8.99 -5.05 13.93
C THR A 58 9.00 -4.48 12.51
N LEU A 59 8.18 -5.03 11.63
CA LEU A 59 7.89 -4.44 10.32
C LEU A 59 6.42 -4.05 10.27
N ARG A 60 6.17 -2.79 9.92
CA ARG A 60 4.84 -2.20 9.84
C ARG A 60 4.56 -1.68 8.43
N HIS A 61 3.36 -1.98 7.95
CA HIS A 61 2.75 -1.46 6.74
C HIS A 61 1.54 -0.58 7.09
N ARG A 62 1.33 0.52 6.35
CA ARG A 62 0.08 1.29 6.34
C ARG A 62 -0.26 1.76 4.94
N TYR A 63 -1.47 1.48 4.49
CA TYR A 63 -1.97 2.09 3.26
C TYR A 63 -2.45 3.54 3.51
N SER A 64 -2.05 4.46 2.64
CA SER A 64 -2.32 5.91 2.73
C SER A 64 -1.91 6.56 4.06
N ASN A 65 -0.96 5.95 4.77
CA ASN A 65 -0.53 6.31 6.12
C ASN A 65 -1.69 6.39 7.14
N ASN A 66 -2.81 5.71 6.89
CA ASN A 66 -3.93 5.67 7.82
C ASN A 66 -3.68 4.60 8.90
N PRO A 67 -3.69 4.95 10.20
CA PRO A 67 -3.56 3.98 11.28
C PRO A 67 -4.62 2.86 11.26
N GLU A 68 -5.81 3.10 10.71
CA GLU A 68 -6.87 2.09 10.60
C GLU A 68 -6.55 1.00 9.57
N TYR A 69 -5.62 1.25 8.65
CA TYR A 69 -5.13 0.29 7.65
C TYR A 69 -3.73 -0.22 8.00
N GLN A 70 -3.38 -0.20 9.29
CA GLN A 70 -2.10 -0.71 9.76
C GLN A 70 -2.08 -2.23 9.81
N GLN A 71 -0.98 -2.79 9.33
CA GLN A 71 -0.62 -4.19 9.50
C GLN A 71 0.81 -4.26 9.99
N GLN A 72 1.12 -5.20 10.86
CA GLN A 72 2.48 -5.39 11.34
C GLN A 72 2.71 -6.84 11.74
N ASP A 73 3.98 -7.23 11.77
CA ASP A 73 4.43 -8.45 12.41
C ASP A 73 5.72 -8.20 13.20
N ASN A 74 6.02 -9.10 14.13
CA ASN A 74 7.13 -8.96 15.04
C ASN A 74 7.90 -10.29 15.14
N TRP A 75 9.22 -10.20 15.12
CA TRP A 75 10.12 -11.34 15.29
C TRP A 75 11.04 -11.09 16.46
N ALA A 76 11.06 -12.05 17.40
CA ALA A 76 11.87 -11.94 18.61
C ALA A 76 13.37 -11.80 18.30
N SER A 77 13.84 -12.53 17.27
CA SER A 77 15.21 -12.45 16.79
C SER A 77 15.32 -12.89 15.34
N LEU A 78 16.28 -12.32 14.62
CA LEU A 78 16.74 -12.79 13.31
C LEU A 78 18.27 -12.94 13.37
N ALA A 79 18.76 -14.15 13.15
CA ALA A 79 20.19 -14.39 12.98
C ALA A 79 20.73 -13.61 11.77
N GLU A 80 22.04 -13.37 11.74
CA GLU A 80 22.68 -12.76 10.56
C GLU A 80 22.40 -13.63 9.32
N ASN A 81 22.07 -12.98 8.20
CA ASN A 81 21.70 -13.59 6.92
C ASN A 81 20.42 -14.45 6.97
N ALA A 82 19.65 -14.40 8.06
CA ALA A 82 18.36 -15.08 8.15
C ALA A 82 17.25 -14.25 7.49
N THR A 83 16.26 -14.95 6.95
CA THR A 83 14.98 -14.38 6.53
C THR A 83 13.91 -14.71 7.56
N SER A 84 13.06 -13.74 7.86
CA SER A 84 11.94 -13.90 8.77
C SER A 84 10.85 -14.85 8.23
N SER A 85 9.90 -15.24 9.08
CA SER A 85 8.63 -15.76 8.57
C SER A 85 7.90 -14.66 7.78
N SER A 86 7.07 -15.07 6.82
CA SER A 86 6.29 -14.13 6.01
C SER A 86 5.10 -13.55 6.78
N PHE A 87 4.84 -12.26 6.63
CA PHE A 87 3.61 -11.62 7.06
C PHE A 87 2.84 -11.06 5.86
N GLN A 88 1.52 -11.27 5.81
CA GLN A 88 0.71 -10.80 4.69
C GLN A 88 0.32 -9.33 4.87
N VAL A 89 0.54 -8.54 3.82
CA VAL A 89 0.06 -7.16 3.70
C VAL A 89 -1.11 -7.06 2.72
N ILE A 90 -1.97 -6.08 2.94
CA ILE A 90 -3.08 -5.70 2.06
C ILE A 90 -2.75 -4.32 1.50
N PHE A 91 -2.84 -4.17 0.18
CA PHE A 91 -2.63 -2.90 -0.52
C PHE A 91 -3.70 -2.69 -1.59
N TRP A 92 -3.77 -1.50 -2.19
CA TRP A 92 -4.75 -1.18 -3.21
C TRP A 92 -4.09 -0.62 -4.46
N THR A 93 -4.48 -1.16 -5.63
CA THR A 93 -4.04 -0.67 -6.94
C THR A 93 -5.16 0.10 -7.62
N GLY A 94 -4.82 1.01 -8.53
CA GLY A 94 -5.81 1.92 -9.16
C GLY A 94 -6.34 3.02 -8.24
N ALA A 95 -5.79 3.15 -7.03
CA ALA A 95 -6.11 4.21 -6.07
C ALA A 95 -4.97 5.23 -5.96
N ILE A 96 -5.23 6.39 -5.33
CA ILE A 96 -4.25 7.48 -5.15
C ILE A 96 -3.34 7.26 -3.92
N GLY A 97 -3.63 6.25 -3.10
CA GLY A 97 -2.88 6.00 -1.86
C GLY A 97 -1.50 5.40 -2.09
N HIS A 98 -0.64 5.55 -1.09
CA HIS A 98 0.72 5.00 -1.06
C HIS A 98 0.87 3.98 0.07
N ASP A 99 1.79 3.03 -0.10
CA ASP A 99 2.17 2.06 0.93
C ASP A 99 3.32 2.61 1.76
N TYR A 100 3.06 2.81 3.06
CA TYR A 100 4.00 3.35 4.02
C TYR A 100 4.61 2.24 4.86
N TRP A 101 5.92 2.28 5.00
CA TRP A 101 6.71 1.24 5.63
C TRP A 101 7.52 1.79 6.78
N TRP A 102 7.52 1.07 7.89
CA TRP A 102 8.35 1.38 9.04
C TRP A 102 8.91 0.11 9.63
N ILE A 103 10.20 0.15 9.98
CA ILE A 103 10.90 -0.93 10.66
C ILE A 103 11.50 -0.39 11.94
N GLN A 104 11.53 -1.23 12.98
CA GLN A 104 12.33 -1.03 14.17
C GLN A 104 12.96 -2.36 14.59
N PHE A 105 14.18 -2.33 15.09
CA PHE A 105 14.85 -3.50 15.66
C PHE A 105 15.90 -3.04 16.69
N GLU A 106 16.42 -3.99 17.44
CA GLU A 106 17.51 -3.80 18.38
C GLU A 106 18.76 -4.55 17.88
N ASP A 107 19.91 -3.90 17.92
CA ASP A 107 21.19 -4.51 17.54
C ASP A 107 21.84 -5.29 18.69
N ALA A 108 22.95 -5.97 18.41
CA ALA A 108 23.68 -6.76 19.41
C ALA A 108 24.24 -5.93 20.59
N ASN A 109 24.29 -4.59 20.48
CA ASN A 109 24.73 -3.68 21.53
C ASN A 109 23.55 -3.09 22.32
N GLY A 110 22.31 -3.50 22.02
CA GLY A 110 21.10 -2.97 22.64
C GLY A 110 20.64 -1.63 22.07
N LYS A 111 21.17 -1.18 20.94
CA LYS A 111 20.73 0.06 20.28
C LYS A 111 19.48 -0.19 19.47
N ILE A 112 18.52 0.72 19.57
CA ILE A 112 17.26 0.66 18.82
C ILE A 112 17.41 1.44 17.53
N TRP A 113 17.22 0.77 16.41
CA TRP A 113 17.30 1.34 15.06
C TRP A 113 15.92 1.40 14.44
N GLN A 114 15.65 2.45 13.66
CA GLN A 114 14.43 2.60 12.89
C GLN A 114 14.61 3.48 11.66
N ASN A 115 13.67 3.41 10.71
CA ASN A 115 13.54 4.41 9.64
C ASN A 115 12.48 5.46 9.98
N LYS A 116 12.39 6.51 9.15
CA LYS A 116 11.37 7.55 9.31
C LYS A 116 9.95 6.98 9.19
N GLN A 117 9.04 7.43 10.05
CA GLN A 117 7.67 6.94 10.17
C GLN A 117 6.82 7.07 8.88
N ASN A 118 7.14 8.04 8.01
CA ASN A 118 6.42 8.36 6.78
C ASN A 118 7.16 7.93 5.51
N PHE A 119 8.11 7.01 5.62
CA PHE A 119 8.71 6.40 4.43
C PHE A 119 7.66 5.63 3.65
N TYR A 120 7.62 5.84 2.34
CA TYR A 120 6.71 5.15 1.44
C TYR A 120 7.50 4.49 0.32
N CYS A 121 7.01 3.32 -0.09
CA CYS A 121 7.44 2.61 -1.28
C CYS A 121 6.20 1.89 -1.82
N THR A 122 5.59 2.48 -2.83
CA THR A 122 4.24 2.10 -3.28
C THR A 122 4.27 0.79 -4.05
N LEU A 123 3.37 -0.11 -3.68
CA LEU A 123 3.14 -1.38 -4.34
C LEU A 123 2.23 -1.18 -5.55
N SER A 124 2.36 -2.06 -6.53
CA SER A 124 1.48 -2.09 -7.69
C SER A 124 1.08 -3.50 -8.08
N SER A 125 0.26 -3.65 -9.11
CA SER A 125 -0.31 -4.95 -9.50
C SER A 125 0.73 -6.07 -9.69
N PRO A 126 1.96 -5.83 -10.20
CA PRO A 126 3.01 -6.85 -10.26
C PRO A 126 3.44 -7.42 -8.91
N ASP A 127 3.24 -6.72 -7.80
CA ASP A 127 3.61 -7.19 -6.47
C ASP A 127 2.56 -8.14 -5.86
N ALA A 128 1.37 -8.20 -6.44
CA ALA A 128 0.28 -9.02 -5.93
C ALA A 128 0.66 -10.51 -5.94
N GLY A 129 0.53 -11.15 -4.78
CA GLY A 129 0.88 -12.56 -4.55
C GLY A 129 2.38 -12.85 -4.45
N ASN A 130 3.24 -11.85 -4.64
CA ASN A 130 4.69 -12.00 -4.57
C ASN A 130 5.24 -11.73 -3.17
N THR A 131 6.52 -12.08 -2.98
CA THR A 131 7.26 -11.76 -1.76
C THR A 131 7.95 -10.40 -1.88
N LEU A 132 7.72 -9.55 -0.89
CA LEU A 132 8.36 -8.25 -0.70
C LEU A 132 9.56 -8.44 0.25
N TYR A 133 10.76 -8.09 -0.22
CA TYR A 133 11.97 -8.25 0.57
C TYR A 133 12.39 -6.94 1.20
N PHE A 134 12.63 -6.97 2.51
CA PHE A 134 13.12 -5.86 3.32
C PHE A 134 14.49 -6.22 3.86
N PHE A 135 15.55 -5.77 3.19
CA PHE A 135 16.92 -6.01 3.60
C PHE A 135 17.36 -4.93 4.59
N VAL A 136 17.69 -5.36 5.81
CA VAL A 136 18.24 -4.49 6.85
C VAL A 136 19.76 -4.51 6.70
N ASN A 137 20.35 -3.47 6.10
CA ASN A 137 21.76 -3.44 5.74
C ASN A 137 22.56 -2.59 6.74
N GLY A 138 23.44 -3.24 7.51
CA GLY A 138 24.24 -2.56 8.54
C GLY A 138 25.46 -1.83 8.00
N SER A 139 25.97 -2.21 6.83
CA SER A 139 27.10 -1.49 6.23
C SER A 139 26.71 -0.13 5.67
N ALA A 140 25.48 0.00 5.19
CA ALA A 140 24.93 1.25 4.66
C ALA A 140 24.04 1.99 5.69
N GLU A 141 23.67 1.32 6.79
CA GLU A 141 22.65 1.77 7.73
C GLU A 141 21.34 2.13 7.00
N GLU A 142 20.88 1.23 6.14
CA GLU A 142 19.72 1.44 5.27
C GLU A 142 18.78 0.23 5.30
N LEU A 143 17.49 0.53 5.17
CA LEU A 143 16.47 -0.44 4.81
C LEU A 143 16.30 -0.40 3.29
N GLN A 144 16.63 -1.50 2.64
CA GLN A 144 16.42 -1.69 1.21
C GLN A 144 15.16 -2.52 0.96
N CYS A 145 14.21 -1.94 0.25
CA CYS A 145 12.98 -2.58 -0.18
C CYS A 145 13.12 -3.06 -1.63
N GLN A 146 13.04 -4.37 -1.84
CA GLN A 146 13.04 -4.98 -3.17
C GLN A 146 11.69 -5.63 -3.44
N PHE A 147 10.89 -4.96 -4.27
CA PHE A 147 9.59 -5.43 -4.72
C PHE A 147 9.66 -5.79 -6.21
N VAL A 148 8.64 -6.45 -6.76
CA VAL A 148 8.62 -6.81 -8.18
C VAL A 148 8.50 -5.55 -9.04
N SER A 149 7.69 -4.58 -8.58
CA SER A 149 7.42 -3.36 -9.34
C SER A 149 8.40 -2.23 -9.12
N THR A 150 9.11 -2.23 -7.99
CA THR A 150 9.93 -1.10 -7.57
C THR A 150 11.02 -1.50 -6.59
N GLN A 151 12.03 -0.64 -6.45
CA GLN A 151 13.05 -0.71 -5.43
C GLN A 151 13.15 0.66 -4.76
N CYS A 152 13.21 0.67 -3.43
CA CYS A 152 13.33 1.89 -2.63
C CYS A 152 14.31 1.65 -1.49
N ASP A 153 15.02 2.70 -1.08
CA ASP A 153 15.94 2.64 0.04
C ASP A 153 15.64 3.80 1.01
N VAL A 154 15.92 3.59 2.29
CA VAL A 154 15.78 4.62 3.33
C VAL A 154 16.80 4.43 4.44
N SER A 155 17.39 5.52 4.91
CA SER A 155 18.30 5.50 6.04
C SER A 155 17.61 5.03 7.32
N LEU A 156 18.32 4.18 8.05
CA LEU A 156 18.07 3.78 9.42
C LEU A 156 18.85 4.72 10.34
N TYR A 157 18.28 5.00 11.51
CA TYR A 157 18.93 5.81 12.53
C TYR A 157 18.60 5.26 13.91
N GLU A 158 19.51 5.49 14.85
CA GLU A 158 19.31 5.18 16.27
C GLU A 158 18.20 6.08 16.85
N SER A 159 17.23 5.48 17.55
CA SER A 159 16.07 6.16 18.14
C SER A 159 16.35 6.76 19.51
#